data_AF-A0A7J4SHA8-F1
#
_entry.id   AF-A0A7J4SHA8-F1
#
_cell.length_a   1.000
_cell.length_b   1.000
_cell.length_c   1.000
_cell.angle_alpha   90.00
_cell.angle_beta   90.00
_cell.angle_gamma   90.00
#
_symmetry.space_group_name_H-M   'P 1'
#
loop_
_entity.id
_entity.type
_entity.pdbx_description
1 polymer ?
#
loop_
_entity_poly.entity_id
_entity_poly.type
_entity_poly.pdbx_seq_one_letter_code
_entity_poly.pdbx_strand_id
1 'polypeptide(L)' 'MAGNFIKVTCKDCGSESVIFSRATTIISCSVCGATLTAPSGGNAKLVGCRMVEAME' A
#
# COMPACT_ATOMS: atom_id res chain seq x y z
N MET A 1 -1.58 0.81 20.49
CA MET A 1 -2.20 0.30 19.25
C MET A 1 -1.43 0.90 18.09
N ALA A 2 -0.28 0.32 17.75
CA ALA A 2 0.57 0.84 16.68
C ALA A 2 -0.12 0.53 15.35
N GLY A 3 -0.55 1.58 14.66
CA GLY A 3 -1.01 1.46 13.31
C GLY A 3 0.22 1.25 12.43
N ASN A 4 0.47 0.02 11.99
CA ASN A 4 1.63 -0.26 11.14
C ASN A 4 1.39 0.33 9.75
N PHE A 5 1.99 1.50 9.52
CA PHE A 5 2.07 2.13 8.20
C PHE A 5 3.19 1.48 7.42
N ILE A 6 2.86 1.04 6.22
CA ILE A 6 3.81 0.44 5.29
C ILE A 6 4.01 1.43 4.16
N LYS A 7 5.25 1.80 3.92
CA LYS A 7 5.62 2.55 2.72
C LYS A 7 5.82 1.56 1.59
N VAL A 8 5.16 1.80 0.47
CA VAL A 8 5.24 1.00 -0.73
C VAL A 8 5.67 1.87 -1.90
N THR A 9 6.53 1.34 -2.75
CA THR A 9 6.90 1.97 -4.01
C THR A 9 6.24 1.20 -5.14
N CYS A 10 5.56 1.94 -6.01
CA CYS A 10 5.04 1.39 -7.24
C CYS A 10 6.21 1.11 -8.20
N LYS A 11 6.31 -0.11 -8.72
CA LYS A 11 7.37 -0.48 -9.68
C LYS A 11 7.18 0.14 -11.06
N ASP A 12 5.96 0.58 -11.37
CA ASP A 12 5.58 1.09 -12.68
C ASP A 12 5.91 2.59 -12.85
N CYS A 13 5.66 3.38 -11.81
CA CYS A 13 5.85 4.84 -11.84
C CYS A 13 6.91 5.35 -10.86
N GLY A 14 7.52 4.48 -10.05
CA GLY A 14 8.49 4.86 -9.03
C GLY A 14 7.92 5.69 -7.88
N SER A 15 6.60 5.90 -7.85
CA SER A 15 5.96 6.71 -6.82
C SER A 15 5.90 5.98 -5.49
N GLU A 16 6.19 6.70 -4.42
CA GLU A 16 6.07 6.23 -3.05
C GLU A 16 4.66 6.48 -2.52
N SER A 17 4.10 5.53 -1.78
CA SER A 17 2.78 5.64 -1.19
C SER A 17 2.81 5.03 0.20
N VAL A 18 2.22 5.73 1.16
CA VAL A 18 2.07 5.22 2.53
C VAL A 18 0.70 4.58 2.63
N ILE A 19 0.66 3.30 2.97
CA ILE A 19 -0.59 2.56 3.13
C ILE A 19 -0.69 1.97 4.53
N PHE A 20 -1.92 1.67 4.94
CA PHE A 20 -2.17 1.03 6.22
C PHE A 20 -2.24 -0.49 6.04
N SER A 21 -1.53 -1.26 6.88
CA SER A 21 -1.56 -2.73 6.79
C SER A 21 -2.97 -3.32 6.93
N ARG A 22 -3.86 -2.65 7.66
CA ARG A 22 -5.28 -3.04 7.82
C ARG A 22 -6.23 -2.13 7.04
N ALA A 23 -5.79 -1.59 5.91
CA ALA A 23 -6.67 -0.81 5.05
C ALA A 23 -7.86 -1.68 4.59
N THR A 24 -9.07 -1.27 4.98
CA THR A 24 -10.34 -1.87 4.53
C THR A 24 -10.85 -1.23 3.23
N THR A 25 -10.10 -0.26 2.71
CA THR A 25 -10.39 0.43 1.45
C THR A 25 -9.38 0.05 0.37
N ILE A 26 -9.82 0.17 -0.89
CA ILE A 26 -8.94 0.01 -2.05
C ILE A 26 -8.07 1.25 -2.15
N ILE A 27 -6.75 1.07 -2.21
CA ILE A 27 -5.80 2.17 -2.35
C ILE A 27 -5.18 2.08 -3.75
N SER A 28 -5.50 3.08 -4.58
CA SER A 28 -4.91 3.26 -5.90
C SER A 28 -3.75 4.26 -5.85
N CYS A 29 -2.81 4.11 -6.79
CA CYS A 29 -1.72 5.05 -6.97
C CYS A 29 -2.26 6.35 -7.57
N SER A 30 -1.92 7.51 -6.98
CA SER A 30 -2.33 8.81 -7.51
C SER A 30 -1.66 9.17 -8.85
N VAL A 31 -0.58 8.47 -9.22
CA VAL A 31 0.20 8.78 -10.44
C VAL A 31 -0.21 7.90 -11.61
N CYS A 32 -0.24 6.57 -11.44
CA CYS A 32 -0.58 5.63 -12.52
C CYS A 32 -2.01 5.09 -12.45
N GLY A 33 -2.76 5.37 -11.38
CA GLY A 33 -4.10 4.80 -11.17
C GLY A 33 -4.11 3.30 -10.85
N ALA A 34 -2.95 2.64 -10.79
CA ALA A 34 -2.86 1.21 -10.50
C ALA A 34 -3.30 0.91 -9.07
N THR A 35 -4.04 -0.19 -8.89
CA THR A 35 -4.43 -0.68 -7.56
C THR A 35 -3.21 -1.18 -6.82
N LEU A 36 -2.75 -0.42 -5.82
CA LEU A 36 -1.58 -0.78 -5.01
C LEU A 36 -1.95 -1.80 -3.95
N THR A 37 -3.14 -1.63 -3.35
CA THR A 37 -3.61 -2.49 -2.27
C THR A 37 -5.11 -2.75 -2.40
N ALA A 38 -5.50 -4.00 -2.24
CA ALA A 38 -6.91 -4.41 -2.17
C ALA A 38 -7.27 -4.79 -0.73
N PRO A 39 -8.45 -4.40 -0.24
CA PRO A 39 -8.91 -4.81 1.08
C PRO A 39 -9.22 -6.31 1.06
N SER A 40 -8.74 -7.00 2.08
CA SER A 40 -9.16 -8.37 2.39
C SER A 40 -9.58 -8.38 3.85
N GLY A 41 -10.45 -9.32 4.26
CA GLY A 41 -11.08 -9.35 5.60
C GLY A 41 -10.13 -9.43 6.81
N GLY A 42 -8.83 -9.25 6.62
CA GLY A 42 -7.81 -9.03 7.65
C GLY A 42 -6.80 -7.98 7.19
N ASN A 43 -5.66 -8.43 6.65
CA ASN A 43 -4.63 -7.52 6.14
C ASN A 43 -4.87 -7.16 4.67
N ALA A 44 -4.56 -5.91 4.35
CA ALA A 44 -4.64 -5.38 3.00
C ALA A 44 -3.62 -6.10 2.10
N LYS A 45 -4.07 -6.56 0.93
CA LYS A 45 -3.26 -7.34 0.00
C LYS A 45 -2.56 -6.41 -0.98
N LEU A 46 -1.23 -6.39 -0.93
CA LEU A 46 -0.38 -5.64 -1.85
C LEU A 46 -0.41 -6.28 -3.25
N VAL A 47 -0.66 -5.49 -4.28
CA VAL A 47 -0.71 -5.94 -5.68
C VAL A 47 0.19 -5.02 -6.52
N GLY A 48 1.19 -5.57 -7.20
CA GLY A 48 2.05 -4.78 -8.12
C GLY A 48 3.02 -3.78 -7.46
N CYS A 49 3.19 -3.80 -6.13
CA CYS A 49 4.05 -2.86 -5.39
C CYS A 49 5.24 -3.56 -4.74
N ARG A 50 6.29 -2.79 -4.42
CA ARG A 50 7.35 -3.25 -3.51
C ARG A 50 7.21 -2.55 -2.17
N MET A 51 7.19 -3.31 -1.08
CA MET A 51 7.34 -2.76 0.27
C MET A 51 8.76 -2.21 0.44
N VAL A 52 8.89 -0.95 0.86
CA VAL A 52 10.18 -0.28 1.06
C VAL A 52 10.56 -0.33 2.53
N GLU A 53 9.66 0.09 3.41
CA GLU A 53 9.88 0.09 4.86
C GLU A 53 8.55 0.19 5.61
N ALA A 54 8.44 -0.51 6.74
CA ALA A 54 7.41 -0.25 7.74
C ALA A 54 7.98 0.80 8.70
N MET A 55 7.32 1.95 8.82
CA MET A 55 7.66 2.91 9.87
C MET A 55 6.99 2.40 11.15
N GLU A 56 7.81 2.05 12.16
CA GLU A 56 7.37 1.68 13.51
C GLU A 56 6.78 2.88 14.28
#